data_AF-A0A3B8JXB4-F1
#
_entry.id   AF-A0A3B8JXB4-F1
#
_cell.length_a   1.000
_cell.length_b   1.000
_cell.length_c   1.000
_cell.angle_alpha   90.00
_cell.angle_beta   90.00
_cell.angle_gamma   90.00
#
_symmetry.space_group_name_H-M   'P 1'
#
loop_
_entity.id
_entity.type
_entity.pdbx_description
1 polymer ?
#
loop_
_entity_poly.entity_id
_entity_poly.type
_entity_poly.pdbx_seq_one_letter_code
_entity_poly.pdbx_strand_id
1 'polypeptide(L)'
;MNRKSKFVVFILSVIPGLSHIYLGLFYRGYIFMGAAAAGVVAVLGLCALVGSRQPLILLLGLPVLWFVALIDSMTLTDRVNSGMILNPTEEESPGIGAIMADNKLSEQNRKIITCLLSVIPGAGHMFLGYQKLGLELMTLFFFSFFFIDWLRIELFMFIIPVIWFYSMFDALHKASGDGAPAEEDNLSLLELIGQNSNRWSGSKLLGYGLIIIGALLIFDRIISPMIPYEIRNNLQTGIVALLFIAGGIRILAGGRKEGDARGKEVLEECENGE
;
A
#
# COMPACT_ATOMS: atom_id res chain seq x y z
N MET A 1 -21.22 -22.39 20.61
CA MET A 1 -21.78 -21.37 19.70
C MET A 1 -20.67 -20.81 18.81
N ASN A 2 -20.87 -20.64 17.50
CA ASN A 2 -19.79 -20.20 16.60
C ASN A 2 -19.41 -18.74 16.88
N ARG A 3 -18.11 -18.46 17.12
CA ARG A 3 -17.60 -17.10 17.33
C ARG A 3 -17.85 -16.24 16.08
N LYS A 4 -18.26 -14.99 16.30
CA LYS A 4 -18.54 -13.99 15.26
C LYS A 4 -17.24 -13.33 14.81
N SER A 5 -17.05 -13.14 13.50
CA SER A 5 -15.83 -12.53 12.96
C SER A 5 -15.95 -11.00 12.94
N LYS A 6 -14.91 -10.29 13.41
CA LYS A 6 -14.79 -8.82 13.30
C LYS A 6 -14.81 -8.34 11.85
N PHE A 7 -14.32 -9.16 10.93
CA PHE A 7 -14.33 -8.82 9.51
C PHE A 7 -15.76 -8.75 8.95
N VAL A 8 -16.59 -9.75 9.28
CA VAL A 8 -18.01 -9.75 8.85
C VAL A 8 -18.74 -8.56 9.47
N VAL A 9 -18.45 -8.23 10.73
CA VAL A 9 -18.98 -7.04 11.41
C VAL A 9 -18.58 -5.75 10.67
N PHE A 10 -17.33 -5.63 10.24
CA PHE A 10 -16.84 -4.49 9.46
C PHE A 10 -17.53 -4.39 8.09
N ILE A 11 -17.61 -5.48 7.31
CA ILE A 11 -18.29 -5.47 5.99
C ILE A 11 -19.77 -5.12 6.13
N LEU A 12 -20.46 -5.67 7.14
CA LEU A 12 -21.86 -5.35 7.40
C LEU A 12 -22.05 -3.92 7.90
N SER A 13 -21.02 -3.30 8.50
CA SER A 13 -21.13 -1.93 9.04
C SER A 13 -21.29 -0.87 7.95
N VAL A 14 -21.05 -1.19 6.66
CA VAL A 14 -21.36 -0.30 5.52
C VAL A 14 -22.80 0.22 5.61
N ILE A 15 -23.73 -0.60 6.09
CA ILE A 15 -25.08 -0.16 6.44
C ILE A 15 -25.12 0.04 7.97
N PRO A 16 -25.28 1.28 8.46
CA PRO A 16 -25.27 1.55 9.90
C PRO A 16 -26.36 0.75 10.61
N GLY A 17 -25.98 -0.03 11.62
CA GLY A 17 -26.87 -0.90 12.40
C GLY A 17 -26.97 -2.35 11.93
N LEU A 18 -26.57 -2.68 10.69
CA LEU A 18 -26.63 -4.05 10.17
C LEU A 18 -25.59 -4.97 10.84
N SER A 19 -24.42 -4.43 11.20
CA SER A 19 -23.38 -5.13 11.94
C SER A 19 -23.82 -5.55 13.35
N HIS A 20 -24.64 -4.75 14.05
CA HIS A 20 -25.23 -5.11 15.34
C HIS A 20 -26.25 -6.25 15.23
N ILE A 21 -27.03 -6.28 14.16
CA ILE A 21 -28.00 -7.37 13.91
C ILE A 21 -27.26 -8.70 13.73
N TYR A 22 -26.13 -8.71 13.01
CA TYR A 22 -25.30 -9.91 12.86
C TYR A 22 -24.72 -10.45 14.17
N LEU A 23 -24.41 -9.54 15.11
CA LEU A 23 -23.99 -9.86 16.47
C LEU A 23 -25.14 -10.31 17.38
N GLY A 24 -26.39 -10.28 16.91
CA GLY A 24 -27.59 -10.59 17.72
C GLY A 24 -28.09 -9.43 18.59
N LEU A 25 -27.51 -8.23 18.43
CA LEU A 25 -27.85 -7.01 19.16
C LEU A 25 -28.95 -6.22 18.41
N PHE A 26 -30.11 -6.85 18.24
CA PHE A 26 -31.21 -6.30 17.42
C PHE A 26 -31.62 -4.88 17.84
N TYR A 27 -31.78 -4.62 19.14
CA TYR A 27 -32.19 -3.31 19.65
C TYR A 27 -31.22 -2.19 19.23
N ARG A 28 -29.92 -2.40 19.39
CA ARG A 28 -28.89 -1.42 18.98
C ARG A 28 -28.83 -1.26 17.46
N GLY A 29 -28.98 -2.36 16.72
CA GLY A 29 -29.02 -2.32 15.26
C GLY A 29 -30.16 -1.46 14.74
N TYR A 30 -31.38 -1.64 15.26
CA TYR A 30 -32.52 -0.84 14.87
C TYR A 30 -32.39 0.64 15.23
N ILE A 31 -31.72 0.98 16.34
CA ILE A 31 -31.45 2.38 16.70
C ILE A 31 -30.58 3.06 15.65
N PHE A 32 -29.44 2.47 15.28
CA PHE A 32 -28.55 3.10 14.28
C PHE A 32 -29.17 3.16 12.89
N MET A 33 -29.88 2.10 12.48
CA MET A 33 -30.56 2.04 11.19
C MET A 33 -31.72 3.05 11.13
N GLY A 34 -32.50 3.13 12.21
CA GLY A 34 -33.60 4.09 12.36
C GLY A 34 -33.11 5.53 12.42
N ALA A 35 -32.04 5.81 13.15
CA ALA A 35 -31.44 7.14 13.24
C ALA A 35 -30.89 7.61 11.88
N ALA A 36 -30.23 6.72 11.12
CA ALA A 36 -29.78 7.04 9.78
C ALA A 36 -30.95 7.34 8.84
N ALA A 37 -31.99 6.49 8.82
CA ALA A 37 -33.17 6.69 7.99
C ALA A 37 -33.95 7.96 8.36
N ALA A 38 -34.19 8.18 9.65
CA ALA A 38 -34.85 9.38 10.16
C ALA A 38 -34.07 10.65 9.84
N GLY A 39 -32.73 10.62 9.94
CA GLY A 39 -31.88 11.74 9.54
C GLY A 39 -32.05 12.10 8.06
N VAL A 40 -32.03 11.11 7.17
CA VAL A 40 -32.26 11.34 5.72
C VAL A 40 -33.66 11.91 5.48
N VAL A 41 -34.71 11.28 6.03
CA VAL A 41 -36.09 11.71 5.83
C VAL A 41 -36.33 13.11 6.39
N ALA A 42 -35.77 13.44 7.55
CA ALA A 42 -35.88 14.76 8.16
C ALA A 42 -35.22 15.84 7.29
N VAL A 43 -34.01 15.57 6.75
CA VAL A 43 -33.32 16.51 5.87
C VAL A 43 -34.08 16.72 4.56
N LEU A 44 -34.57 15.64 3.94
CA LEU A 44 -35.37 15.73 2.71
C LEU A 44 -36.69 16.46 2.94
N GLY A 45 -37.40 16.16 4.03
CA GLY A 45 -38.62 16.85 4.43
C GLY A 45 -38.38 18.33 4.69
N LEU A 46 -37.29 18.68 5.35
CA LEU A 46 -36.90 20.08 5.58
C LEU A 46 -36.57 20.81 4.27
N CYS A 47 -35.89 20.15 3.32
CA CYS A 47 -35.65 20.71 1.99
C CYS A 47 -36.97 20.98 1.24
N ALA A 48 -37.95 20.06 1.35
CA ALA A 48 -39.25 20.22 0.72
C ALA A 48 -40.07 21.36 1.35
N LEU A 49 -40.03 21.53 2.67
CA LEU A 49 -40.72 22.60 3.39
C LEU A 49 -40.12 23.99 3.14
N VAL A 50 -38.79 24.08 3.12
CA VAL A 50 -38.07 25.35 2.91
C VAL A 50 -37.98 25.73 1.43
N GLY A 51 -38.12 24.76 0.53
CA GLY A 51 -37.98 24.99 -0.92
C GLY A 51 -36.54 25.30 -1.35
N SER A 52 -35.54 25.00 -0.51
CA SER A 52 -34.13 25.25 -0.77
C SER A 52 -33.28 24.01 -0.49
N ARG A 53 -32.10 23.93 -1.12
CA ARG A 53 -31.14 22.81 -0.95
C ARG A 53 -30.16 23.01 0.22
N GLN A 54 -30.23 24.16 0.91
CA GLN A 54 -29.30 24.49 2.00
C GLN A 54 -29.31 23.46 3.16
N PRO A 55 -30.46 22.87 3.57
CA PRO A 55 -30.46 21.89 4.65
C PRO A 55 -29.71 20.59 4.36
N LEU A 56 -29.34 20.31 3.11
CA LEU A 56 -28.55 19.12 2.74
C LEU A 56 -27.20 19.04 3.48
N ILE A 57 -26.65 20.17 3.94
CA ILE A 57 -25.41 20.19 4.73
C ILE A 57 -25.53 19.38 6.03
N LEU A 58 -26.74 19.25 6.59
CA LEU A 58 -27.01 18.46 7.80
C LEU A 58 -26.74 16.95 7.58
N LEU A 59 -26.75 16.50 6.32
CA LEU A 59 -26.43 15.12 5.95
C LEU A 59 -24.99 14.73 6.29
N LEU A 60 -24.09 15.70 6.53
CA LEU A 60 -22.72 15.48 7.00
C LEU A 60 -22.67 14.75 8.37
N GLY A 61 -23.77 14.74 9.13
CA GLY A 61 -23.90 13.94 10.35
C GLY A 61 -23.95 12.43 10.09
N LEU A 62 -24.32 11.96 8.89
CA LEU A 62 -24.42 10.52 8.58
C LEU A 62 -23.06 9.80 8.58
N PRO A 63 -21.98 10.34 7.97
CA PRO A 63 -20.64 9.78 8.12
C PRO A 63 -20.20 9.64 9.58
N VAL A 64 -20.53 10.62 10.43
CA VAL A 64 -20.20 10.58 11.86
C VAL A 64 -21.01 9.48 12.57
N LEU A 65 -22.31 9.42 12.32
CA LEU A 65 -23.19 8.37 12.86
C LEU A 65 -22.74 6.97 12.42
N TRP A 66 -22.39 6.82 11.14
CA TRP A 66 -21.85 5.59 10.57
C TRP A 66 -20.56 5.16 11.29
N PHE A 67 -19.63 6.09 11.47
CA PHE A 67 -18.37 5.81 12.16
C PHE A 67 -18.58 5.40 13.62
N VAL A 68 -19.48 6.07 14.34
CA VAL A 68 -19.85 5.70 15.72
C VAL A 68 -20.46 4.30 15.76
N ALA A 69 -21.38 3.98 14.85
CA ALA A 69 -22.00 2.66 14.76
C ALA A 69 -20.95 1.55 14.47
N LEU A 70 -19.98 1.84 13.59
CA LEU A 70 -18.88 0.94 13.28
C LEU A 70 -18.05 0.65 14.53
N ILE A 71 -17.57 1.68 15.23
CA ILE A 71 -16.75 1.51 16.43
C ILE A 71 -17.52 0.78 17.55
N ASP A 72 -18.80 1.11 17.76
CA ASP A 72 -19.64 0.41 18.75
C ASP A 72 -19.73 -1.09 18.41
N SER A 73 -20.09 -1.45 17.17
CA SER A 73 -20.21 -2.87 16.78
C SER A 73 -18.88 -3.63 16.85
N MET A 74 -17.76 -2.99 16.50
CA MET A 74 -16.41 -3.60 16.59
C MET A 74 -16.03 -3.91 18.03
N THR A 75 -16.31 -2.99 18.96
CA THR A 75 -16.01 -3.17 20.39
C THR A 75 -16.93 -4.21 21.05
N LEU A 76 -18.19 -4.33 20.58
CA LEU A 76 -19.14 -5.32 21.08
C LEU A 76 -18.88 -6.73 20.55
N THR A 77 -18.15 -6.87 19.44
CA THR A 77 -17.83 -8.20 18.88
C THR A 77 -17.05 -9.07 19.85
N ASP A 78 -16.04 -8.50 20.52
CA ASP A 78 -15.26 -9.23 21.53
C ASP A 78 -16.11 -9.59 22.75
N ARG A 79 -17.00 -8.69 23.19
CA ARG A 79 -17.88 -8.92 24.34
C ARG A 79 -18.91 -10.01 24.08
N VAL A 80 -19.47 -10.04 22.87
CA VAL A 80 -20.42 -11.09 22.44
C VAL A 80 -19.69 -12.43 22.28
N ASN A 81 -18.47 -12.44 21.74
CA ASN A 81 -17.67 -13.65 21.60
C ASN A 81 -17.18 -14.21 22.94
N SER A 82 -16.94 -13.35 23.93
CA SER A 82 -16.60 -13.73 25.30
C SER A 82 -17.82 -14.10 26.15
N GLY A 83 -19.03 -14.22 25.57
CA GLY A 83 -20.26 -14.61 26.26
C GLY A 83 -20.88 -13.53 27.17
N MET A 84 -20.18 -12.41 27.37
CA MET A 84 -20.46 -11.40 28.40
C MET A 84 -21.76 -10.61 28.19
N ILE A 85 -22.37 -10.67 27.00
CA ILE A 85 -23.60 -9.93 26.67
C ILE A 85 -24.83 -10.83 26.50
N LEU A 86 -24.65 -12.12 26.20
CA LEU A 86 -25.77 -13.02 25.88
C LEU A 86 -26.07 -14.06 26.96
N ASN A 87 -25.10 -14.44 27.81
CA ASN A 87 -25.31 -15.37 28.93
C ASN A 87 -24.58 -14.86 30.19
N PRO A 88 -25.27 -14.32 31.20
CA PRO A 88 -24.67 -14.00 32.49
C PRO A 88 -24.50 -15.25 33.39
N THR A 89 -24.74 -16.44 32.86
CA THR A 89 -24.77 -17.69 33.64
C THR A 89 -24.32 -18.83 32.74
N GLU A 90 -23.01 -19.05 32.64
CA GLU A 90 -22.37 -20.33 32.29
C GLU A 90 -20.87 -20.05 32.17
N GLU A 91 -20.17 -20.18 33.29
CA GLU A 91 -18.71 -20.27 33.33
C GLU A 91 -18.28 -21.64 32.78
N GLU A 92 -18.25 -21.79 31.46
CA GLU A 92 -17.57 -22.94 30.84
C GLU A 92 -16.12 -22.56 30.51
N SER A 93 -15.21 -23.16 31.29
CA SER A 93 -13.76 -23.08 31.13
C SER A 93 -13.33 -23.37 29.68
N PRO A 94 -12.46 -22.57 29.05
CA PRO A 94 -12.19 -22.69 27.62
C PRO A 94 -11.39 -23.96 27.33
N GLY A 95 -12.04 -24.95 26.69
CA GLY A 95 -11.39 -26.17 26.22
C GLY A 95 -10.34 -25.91 25.12
N ILE A 96 -9.38 -26.84 24.97
CA ILE A 96 -8.27 -26.79 23.98
C ILE A 96 -8.77 -26.53 22.54
N GLY A 97 -9.93 -27.06 22.16
CA GLY A 97 -10.56 -26.80 20.86
C GLY A 97 -11.00 -25.35 20.65
N ALA A 98 -11.43 -24.66 21.70
CA ALA A 98 -11.81 -23.25 21.64
C ALA A 98 -10.58 -22.33 21.47
N ILE A 99 -9.46 -22.67 22.13
CA ILE A 99 -8.18 -21.95 21.99
C ILE A 99 -7.62 -22.12 20.57
N MET A 100 -7.68 -23.33 20.01
CA MET A 100 -7.20 -23.60 18.65
C MET A 100 -8.07 -22.89 17.59
N ALA A 101 -9.39 -22.85 17.79
CA ALA A 101 -10.30 -22.10 16.92
C ALA A 101 -10.06 -20.58 17.01
N ASP A 102 -9.78 -20.05 18.21
CA ASP A 102 -9.49 -18.63 18.42
C ASP A 102 -8.20 -18.21 17.72
N ASN A 103 -7.13 -19.01 17.85
CA ASN A 103 -5.87 -18.77 17.16
C ASN A 103 -6.03 -18.79 15.63
N LYS A 104 -6.85 -19.70 15.10
CA LYS A 104 -7.12 -19.77 13.65
C LYS A 104 -7.92 -18.56 13.15
N LEU A 105 -8.87 -18.06 13.94
CA LEU A 105 -9.66 -16.88 13.60
C LEU A 105 -8.82 -15.59 13.70
N SER A 106 -7.96 -15.47 14.70
CA SER A 106 -7.07 -14.31 14.87
C SER A 106 -6.02 -14.24 13.75
N GLU A 107 -5.48 -15.38 13.33
CA GLU A 107 -4.63 -15.53 12.13
C GLU A 107 -5.32 -15.04 10.86
N GLN A 108 -6.56 -15.46 10.62
CA GLN A 108 -7.34 -15.02 9.45
C GLN A 108 -7.64 -13.53 9.48
N ASN A 109 -8.04 -13.00 10.64
CA ASN A 109 -8.29 -11.58 10.82
C ASN A 109 -7.02 -10.76 10.56
N ARG A 110 -5.85 -11.21 11.03
CA ARG A 110 -4.56 -10.55 10.78
C ARG A 110 -4.28 -10.44 9.28
N LYS A 111 -4.42 -11.54 8.53
CA LYS A 111 -4.19 -11.57 7.06
C LYS A 111 -5.11 -10.59 6.31
N ILE A 112 -6.38 -10.55 6.70
CA ILE A 112 -7.36 -9.67 6.06
C ILE A 112 -7.10 -8.19 6.41
N ILE A 113 -6.80 -7.87 7.67
CA ILE A 113 -6.46 -6.50 8.07
C ILE A 113 -5.19 -6.04 7.34
N THR A 114 -4.17 -6.89 7.24
CA THR A 114 -2.97 -6.58 6.45
C THR A 114 -3.30 -6.33 4.99
N CYS A 115 -4.17 -7.14 4.38
CA CYS A 115 -4.60 -6.96 2.99
C CYS A 115 -5.34 -5.63 2.77
N LEU A 116 -6.20 -5.23 3.71
CA LEU A 116 -6.90 -3.94 3.65
C LEU A 116 -5.94 -2.76 3.84
N LEU A 117 -5.00 -2.86 4.78
CA LEU A 117 -4.01 -1.82 5.02
C LEU A 117 -2.99 -1.73 3.88
N SER A 118 -2.68 -2.83 3.20
CA SER A 118 -1.72 -2.83 2.09
C SER A 118 -2.23 -2.17 0.80
N VAL A 119 -3.51 -1.76 0.77
CA VAL A 119 -4.04 -0.83 -0.25
C VAL A 119 -3.27 0.48 -0.25
N ILE A 120 -2.81 0.93 0.92
CA ILE A 120 -1.82 2.02 1.04
C ILE A 120 -0.44 1.36 1.09
N PRO A 121 0.42 1.57 0.08
CA PRO A 121 1.75 0.96 0.06
C PRO A 121 2.53 1.24 1.34
N GLY A 122 3.03 0.18 1.98
CA GLY A 122 3.76 0.24 3.23
C GLY A 122 2.93 0.20 4.52
N ALA A 123 1.64 0.54 4.49
CA ALA A 123 0.81 0.54 5.71
C ALA A 123 0.50 -0.89 6.22
N GLY A 124 0.33 -1.86 5.31
CA GLY A 124 0.19 -3.28 5.67
C GLY A 124 1.43 -3.84 6.38
N HIS A 125 2.62 -3.42 5.96
CA HIS A 125 3.90 -3.78 6.59
C HIS A 125 4.05 -3.19 7.98
N MET A 126 3.67 -1.93 8.17
CA MET A 126 3.70 -1.28 9.48
C MET A 126 2.77 -1.97 10.49
N PHE A 127 1.59 -2.42 10.03
CA PHE A 127 0.66 -3.18 10.87
C PHE A 127 1.20 -4.54 11.32
N LEU A 128 1.99 -5.20 10.48
CA LEU A 128 2.69 -6.44 10.82
C LEU A 128 3.93 -6.23 11.72
N GLY A 129 4.29 -4.98 12.02
CA GLY A 129 5.47 -4.63 12.82
C GLY A 129 6.71 -4.25 12.00
N TYR A 130 6.69 -4.37 10.67
CA TYR A 130 7.80 -3.98 9.78
C TYR A 130 7.80 -2.46 9.51
N GLN A 131 8.08 -1.66 10.54
CA GLN A 131 7.97 -0.20 10.46
C GLN A 131 8.94 0.44 9.43
N LYS A 132 10.22 0.04 9.45
CA LYS A 132 11.25 0.58 8.55
C LYS A 132 10.91 0.31 7.08
N LEU A 133 10.60 -0.95 6.75
CA LEU A 133 10.22 -1.38 5.41
C LEU A 133 8.91 -0.71 4.94
N GLY A 134 7.93 -0.61 5.84
CA GLY A 134 6.68 0.08 5.55
C GLY A 134 6.90 1.55 5.19
N LEU A 135 7.68 2.28 6.00
CA LEU A 135 8.03 3.68 5.72
C LEU A 135 8.80 3.83 4.40
N GLU A 136 9.70 2.91 4.09
CA GLU A 136 10.46 2.92 2.85
C GLU A 136 9.56 2.76 1.62
N LEU A 137 8.66 1.76 1.62
CA LEU A 137 7.70 1.53 0.53
C LEU A 137 6.74 2.70 0.37
N MET A 138 6.29 3.27 1.49
CA MET A 138 5.41 4.44 1.50
C MET A 138 6.13 5.67 0.92
N THR A 139 7.39 5.89 1.31
CA THR A 139 8.24 6.94 0.76
C THR A 139 8.45 6.73 -0.73
N LEU A 140 8.84 5.53 -1.17
CA LEU A 140 9.08 5.20 -2.57
C LEU A 140 7.83 5.44 -3.44
N PHE A 141 6.66 5.01 -2.95
CA PHE A 141 5.40 5.18 -3.67
C PHE A 141 5.00 6.65 -3.82
N PHE A 142 4.93 7.41 -2.73
CA PHE A 142 4.55 8.82 -2.78
C PHE A 142 5.61 9.70 -3.44
N PHE A 143 6.89 9.39 -3.25
CA PHE A 143 7.99 10.09 -3.93
C PHE A 143 7.96 9.85 -5.44
N SER A 144 7.51 8.66 -5.90
CA SER A 144 7.32 8.40 -7.32
C SER A 144 6.27 9.32 -7.94
N PHE A 145 5.15 9.60 -7.25
CA PHE A 145 4.17 10.60 -7.71
C PHE A 145 4.78 11.99 -7.82
N PHE A 146 5.48 12.44 -6.78
CA PHE A 146 6.17 13.73 -6.77
C PHE A 146 7.15 13.84 -7.96
N PHE A 147 7.92 12.79 -8.22
CA PHE A 147 8.94 12.79 -9.26
C PHE A 147 8.34 12.76 -10.67
N ILE A 148 7.29 11.97 -10.88
CA ILE A 148 6.56 11.90 -12.18
C ILE A 148 5.91 13.24 -12.50
N ASP A 149 5.24 13.87 -11.54
CA ASP A 149 4.63 15.18 -11.71
C ASP A 149 5.68 16.27 -11.94
N TRP A 150 6.74 16.29 -11.13
CA TRP A 150 7.82 17.27 -11.23
C TRP A 150 8.59 17.20 -12.56
N LEU A 151 8.91 16.00 -13.04
CA LEU A 151 9.60 15.79 -14.31
C LEU A 151 8.67 15.84 -15.51
N ARG A 152 7.35 15.76 -15.30
CA ARG A 152 6.33 15.64 -16.36
C ARG A 152 6.60 14.47 -17.33
N ILE A 153 7.27 13.41 -16.87
CA ILE A 153 7.56 12.22 -17.70
C ILE A 153 6.47 11.18 -17.44
N GLU A 154 5.39 11.26 -18.23
CA GLU A 154 4.23 10.36 -18.13
C GLU A 154 4.58 8.89 -18.40
N LEU A 155 5.67 8.63 -19.13
CA LEU A 155 6.11 7.27 -19.46
C LEU A 155 6.44 6.42 -18.22
N PHE A 156 6.79 7.03 -17.08
CA PHE A 156 7.09 6.29 -15.85
C PHE A 156 5.87 5.97 -14.99
N MET A 157 4.66 6.32 -15.43
CA MET A 157 3.43 6.07 -14.67
C MET A 157 3.18 4.57 -14.41
N PHE A 158 3.74 3.66 -15.22
CA PHE A 158 3.64 2.21 -14.99
C PHE A 158 4.43 1.73 -13.76
N ILE A 159 5.40 2.51 -13.25
CA ILE A 159 6.18 2.15 -12.06
C ILE A 159 5.29 2.18 -10.81
N ILE A 160 4.33 3.11 -10.74
CA ILE A 160 3.40 3.27 -9.61
C ILE A 160 2.61 1.97 -9.32
N PRO A 161 1.86 1.39 -10.28
CA PRO A 161 1.14 0.15 -10.02
C PRO A 161 2.09 -1.02 -9.71
N VAL A 162 3.30 -1.06 -10.29
CA VAL A 162 4.30 -2.10 -9.96
C VAL A 162 4.74 -2.02 -8.50
N ILE A 163 5.08 -0.83 -8.00
CA ILE A 163 5.42 -0.62 -6.57
C ILE A 163 4.22 -0.99 -5.68
N TRP A 164 3.01 -0.60 -6.09
CA TRP A 164 1.78 -0.89 -5.35
C TRP A 164 1.53 -2.40 -5.23
N PHE A 165 1.52 -3.12 -6.34
CA PHE A 165 1.33 -4.58 -6.35
C PHE A 165 2.42 -5.28 -5.54
N TYR A 166 3.68 -4.88 -5.72
CA TYR A 166 4.79 -5.42 -4.94
C TYR A 166 4.54 -5.24 -3.43
N SER A 167 4.21 -4.03 -2.98
CA SER A 167 3.92 -3.76 -1.57
C SER A 167 2.73 -4.58 -1.07
N MET A 168 1.65 -4.66 -1.86
CA MET A 168 0.45 -5.41 -1.50
C MET A 168 0.72 -6.90 -1.31
N PHE A 169 1.43 -7.52 -2.26
CA PHE A 169 1.76 -8.94 -2.22
C PHE A 169 2.78 -9.24 -1.13
N ASP A 170 3.82 -8.42 -0.95
CA ASP A 170 4.82 -8.64 0.09
C ASP A 170 4.21 -8.58 1.50
N ALA A 171 3.31 -7.62 1.75
CA ALA A 171 2.57 -7.54 3.00
C ALA A 171 1.71 -8.80 3.24
N LEU A 172 1.04 -9.32 2.20
CA LEU A 172 0.19 -10.50 2.32
C LEU A 172 0.98 -11.80 2.55
N HIS A 173 2.15 -11.94 1.93
CA HIS A 173 3.07 -13.06 2.18
C HIS A 173 3.57 -13.03 3.63
N LYS A 174 4.01 -11.87 4.13
CA LYS A 174 4.44 -11.70 5.52
C LYS A 174 3.31 -11.95 6.52
N ALA A 175 2.08 -11.55 6.20
CA ALA A 175 0.92 -11.84 7.05
C ALA A 175 0.58 -13.33 7.14
N SER A 176 0.94 -14.10 6.11
CA SER A 176 0.58 -15.51 5.98
C SER A 176 1.38 -16.45 6.89
N GLY A 177 2.40 -15.94 7.58
CA GLY A 177 3.22 -16.70 8.53
C GLY A 177 4.44 -17.38 7.89
N ASP A 178 4.66 -17.16 6.58
CA ASP A 178 5.81 -17.70 5.84
C ASP A 178 7.07 -16.83 6.00
N GLY A 179 6.94 -15.68 6.67
CA GLY A 179 8.04 -14.85 7.15
C GLY A 179 8.04 -14.84 8.68
N ALA A 180 9.01 -15.50 9.31
CA ALA A 180 9.25 -15.41 10.75
C ALA A 180 9.42 -13.93 11.18
N PRO A 181 9.16 -13.58 12.46
CA PRO A 181 9.62 -12.33 13.03
C PRO A 181 11.13 -12.45 13.26
N ALA A 182 11.90 -12.46 12.17
CA ALA A 182 13.34 -12.29 12.25
C ALA A 182 13.57 -10.82 12.59
N GLU A 183 13.89 -10.62 13.86
CA GLU A 183 14.75 -9.61 14.43
C GLU A 183 15.37 -8.63 13.41
N GLU A 184 15.27 -7.37 13.78
CA GLU A 184 16.04 -6.24 13.27
C GLU A 184 17.41 -6.65 12.69
N ASP A 185 17.54 -6.74 11.36
CA ASP A 185 18.72 -6.24 10.65
C ASP A 185 18.66 -6.39 9.11
N ASN A 186 19.07 -5.34 8.40
CA ASN A 186 19.76 -5.37 7.09
C ASN A 186 19.03 -5.64 5.76
N LEU A 187 17.70 -5.54 5.67
CA LEU A 187 17.01 -5.67 4.36
C LEU A 187 16.13 -4.45 4.05
N SER A 188 16.75 -3.27 4.00
CA SER A 188 16.15 -2.12 3.31
C SER A 188 16.15 -2.42 1.80
N LEU A 189 15.08 -2.14 1.07
CA LEU A 189 15.06 -2.26 -0.41
C LEU A 189 16.20 -1.42 -1.04
N LEU A 190 16.53 -0.29 -0.41
CA LEU A 190 17.66 0.58 -0.68
C LEU A 190 19.02 -0.09 -0.44
N GLU A 191 19.13 -0.95 0.57
CA GLU A 191 20.34 -1.77 0.79
C GLU A 191 20.39 -2.95 -0.17
N LEU A 192 19.27 -3.53 -0.59
CA LEU A 192 19.30 -4.58 -1.63
C LEU A 192 19.77 -4.02 -2.98
N ILE A 193 19.36 -2.79 -3.31
CA ILE A 193 19.89 -2.02 -4.45
C ILE A 193 21.36 -1.61 -4.22
N GLY A 194 21.75 -1.31 -2.97
CA GLY A 194 23.09 -0.86 -2.60
C GLY A 194 24.15 -1.95 -2.37
N GLN A 195 23.73 -3.15 -1.96
CA GLN A 195 24.58 -4.21 -1.39
C GLN A 195 24.72 -5.41 -2.34
N ASN A 196 23.76 -5.65 -3.26
CA ASN A 196 23.97 -6.57 -4.39
C ASN A 196 24.89 -5.98 -5.49
N SER A 197 25.57 -4.87 -5.17
CA SER A 197 26.57 -4.20 -5.98
C SER A 197 27.99 -4.68 -5.61
N ASN A 198 28.25 -5.99 -5.66
CA ASN A 198 29.62 -6.52 -5.57
C ASN A 198 30.36 -6.52 -6.92
N ARG A 199 29.90 -5.79 -7.95
CA ARG A 199 30.74 -5.58 -9.15
C ARG A 199 30.56 -4.28 -9.94
N TRP A 200 29.86 -3.26 -9.41
CA TRP A 200 30.03 -1.86 -9.86
C TRP A 200 29.29 -0.87 -8.94
N SER A 201 30.00 -0.30 -7.96
CA SER A 201 29.68 0.92 -7.19
C SER A 201 28.29 1.55 -7.44
N GLY A 202 27.24 1.02 -6.81
CA GLY A 202 25.86 1.51 -6.94
C GLY A 202 25.68 2.99 -6.60
N SER A 203 26.54 3.54 -5.74
CA SER A 203 26.59 4.98 -5.44
C SER A 203 27.01 5.84 -6.64
N LYS A 204 27.89 5.34 -7.53
CA LYS A 204 28.25 6.04 -8.77
C LYS A 204 27.11 6.02 -9.77
N LEU A 205 26.38 4.92 -9.89
CA LEU A 205 25.23 4.81 -10.79
C LEU A 205 24.11 5.77 -10.36
N LEU A 206 23.80 5.82 -9.07
CA LEU A 206 22.86 6.78 -8.49
C LEU A 206 23.31 8.23 -8.76
N GLY A 207 24.61 8.51 -8.59
CA GLY A 207 25.18 9.82 -8.90
C GLY A 207 25.02 10.20 -10.38
N TYR A 208 25.35 9.31 -11.31
CA TYR A 208 25.15 9.56 -12.75
C TYR A 208 23.66 9.73 -13.10
N GLY A 209 22.78 8.93 -12.48
CA GLY A 209 21.33 9.08 -12.64
C GLY A 209 20.85 10.47 -12.23
N LEU A 210 21.28 10.96 -11.07
CA LEU A 210 20.91 12.28 -10.56
C LEU A 210 21.45 13.42 -11.44
N ILE A 211 22.68 13.28 -11.97
CA ILE A 211 23.27 14.26 -12.90
C ILE A 211 22.49 14.31 -14.22
N ILE A 212 22.14 13.15 -14.78
CA ILE A 212 21.36 13.06 -16.03
C ILE A 212 19.96 13.65 -15.84
N ILE A 213 19.29 13.31 -14.73
CA ILE A 213 17.99 13.88 -14.36
C ILE A 213 18.09 15.41 -14.20
N GLY A 214 19.12 15.92 -13.52
CA GLY A 214 19.34 17.35 -13.35
C GLY A 214 19.57 18.08 -14.68
N ALA A 215 20.35 17.48 -15.59
CA ALA A 215 20.57 18.04 -16.93
C ALA A 215 19.28 18.09 -17.76
N LEU A 216 18.45 17.05 -17.69
CA LEU A 216 17.14 17.00 -18.36
C LEU A 216 16.19 18.08 -17.84
N LEU A 217 16.17 18.33 -16.53
CA LEU A 217 15.36 19.38 -15.91
C LEU A 217 15.79 20.78 -16.35
N ILE A 218 17.09 21.05 -16.40
CA ILE A 218 17.62 22.32 -16.90
C ILE A 218 17.20 22.51 -18.36
N PHE A 219 17.30 21.47 -19.17
CA PHE A 219 16.93 21.53 -20.57
C PHE A 219 15.42 21.78 -20.75
N ASP A 220 14.54 21.05 -20.04
CA ASP A 220 13.09 21.24 -20.14
C ASP A 220 12.62 22.60 -19.57
N ARG A 221 13.19 23.05 -18.45
CA ARG A 221 12.74 24.28 -17.78
C ARG A 221 13.33 25.56 -18.37
N ILE A 222 14.58 25.51 -18.86
CA ILE A 222 15.32 26.71 -19.31
C ILE A 222 15.45 26.77 -20.83
N ILE A 223 15.74 25.65 -21.50
CA ILE A 223 15.98 25.65 -22.95
C ILE A 223 14.68 25.48 -23.75
N SER A 224 13.77 24.61 -23.31
CA SER A 224 12.46 24.36 -23.96
C SER A 224 11.62 25.64 -24.18
N PRO A 225 11.54 26.60 -23.22
CA PRO A 225 10.75 27.82 -23.41
C PRO A 225 11.33 28.79 -24.45
N MET A 226 12.63 28.69 -24.77
CA MET A 226 13.26 29.54 -25.79
C MET A 226 13.04 29.01 -27.23
N ILE A 227 12.43 27.83 -27.38
CA ILE A 227 12.20 27.17 -28.68
C ILE A 227 10.75 27.40 -29.14
N PRO A 228 10.51 27.68 -30.44
CA PRO A 228 9.17 27.89 -31.00
C PRO A 228 8.22 26.70 -30.75
N TYR A 229 6.92 27.03 -30.59
CA TYR A 229 5.86 26.11 -30.14
C TYR A 229 5.76 24.82 -30.95
N GLU A 230 6.01 24.88 -32.25
CA GLU A 230 5.90 23.77 -33.21
C GLU A 230 6.93 22.66 -32.94
N ILE A 231 8.15 23.01 -32.51
CA ILE A 231 9.23 22.05 -32.22
C ILE A 231 9.11 21.53 -30.79
N ARG A 232 8.53 22.33 -29.88
CA ARG A 232 8.41 22.01 -28.45
C ARG A 232 7.61 20.73 -28.18
N ASN A 233 6.56 20.46 -28.96
CA ASN A 233 5.70 19.29 -28.76
C ASN A 233 6.40 17.95 -29.03
N ASN A 234 7.39 17.93 -29.93
CA ASN A 234 8.11 16.70 -30.31
C ASN A 234 9.44 16.54 -29.58
N LEU A 235 9.92 17.61 -28.94
CA LEU A 235 11.22 17.66 -28.24
C LEU A 235 11.23 16.73 -27.03
N GLN A 236 10.14 16.67 -26.28
CA GLN A 236 9.99 15.80 -25.12
C GLN A 236 10.03 14.31 -25.53
N THR A 237 9.27 13.93 -26.55
CA THR A 237 9.26 12.56 -27.08
C THR A 237 10.61 12.17 -27.70
N GLY A 238 11.28 13.12 -28.36
CA GLY A 238 12.61 12.91 -28.96
C GLY A 238 13.70 12.61 -27.93
N ILE A 239 13.72 13.34 -26.80
CA ILE A 239 14.68 13.10 -25.72
C ILE A 239 14.47 11.74 -25.07
N VAL A 240 13.21 11.38 -24.80
CA VAL A 240 12.88 10.06 -24.25
C VAL A 240 13.32 8.95 -25.19
N ALA A 241 13.01 9.05 -26.49
CA ALA A 241 13.45 8.08 -27.48
C ALA A 241 14.98 7.92 -27.52
N LEU A 242 15.72 9.04 -27.46
CA LEU A 242 17.18 9.04 -27.48
C LEU A 242 17.76 8.37 -26.22
N LEU A 243 17.16 8.61 -25.04
CA LEU A 243 17.53 7.92 -23.80
C LEU A 243 17.27 6.41 -23.85
N PHE A 244 16.15 5.96 -24.43
CA PHE A 244 15.86 4.53 -24.60
C PHE A 244 16.83 3.86 -25.57
N ILE A 245 17.16 4.52 -26.69
CA ILE A 245 18.13 4.01 -27.67
C ILE A 245 19.52 3.92 -27.03
N ALA A 246 19.97 4.98 -26.34
CA ALA A 246 21.26 4.97 -25.64
C ALA A 246 21.32 3.93 -24.51
N GLY A 247 20.24 3.78 -23.75
CA GLY A 247 20.08 2.74 -22.73
C GLY A 247 20.16 1.34 -23.32
N GLY A 248 19.43 1.08 -24.41
CA GLY A 248 19.46 -0.18 -25.13
C GLY A 248 20.85 -0.53 -25.67
N ILE A 249 21.52 0.43 -26.32
CA ILE A 249 22.89 0.26 -26.82
C ILE A 249 23.87 -0.04 -25.68
N ARG A 250 23.73 0.64 -24.53
CA ARG A 250 24.62 0.45 -23.38
C ARG A 250 24.44 -0.94 -22.74
N ILE A 251 23.21 -1.47 -22.68
CA ILE A 251 22.94 -2.83 -22.20
C ILE A 251 23.55 -3.87 -23.16
N LEU A 252 23.38 -3.68 -24.47
CA LEU A 252 23.98 -4.53 -25.51
C LEU A 252 25.52 -4.52 -25.47
N ALA A 253 26.14 -3.37 -25.19
CA ALA A 253 27.59 -3.23 -25.10
C ALA A 253 28.18 -3.72 -23.75
N GLY A 254 27.38 -3.71 -22.67
CA GLY A 254 27.80 -4.09 -21.32
C GLY A 254 27.98 -5.60 -21.10
N GLY A 255 27.33 -6.45 -21.90
CA GLY A 255 27.43 -7.92 -21.80
C GLY A 255 28.76 -8.53 -22.25
N ARG A 256 29.73 -7.72 -22.71
CA ARG A 256 30.94 -8.22 -23.37
C ARG A 256 32.25 -8.02 -22.62
N LYS A 257 32.25 -7.33 -21.47
CA LYS A 257 33.49 -7.00 -20.72
C LYS A 257 34.00 -8.10 -19.78
N GLU A 258 33.23 -9.15 -19.54
CA GLU A 258 33.62 -10.22 -18.60
C GLU A 258 34.39 -11.38 -19.26
N GLY A 259 34.41 -11.44 -20.60
CA GLY A 259 35.13 -12.48 -21.36
C GLY A 259 36.57 -12.14 -21.77
N ASP A 260 36.96 -10.86 -21.77
CA ASP A 260 38.28 -10.42 -22.30
C ASP A 260 39.38 -10.38 -21.22
N ALA A 261 39.00 -10.26 -19.94
CA ALA A 261 39.95 -10.31 -18.82
C ALA A 261 40.44 -11.74 -18.53
N ARG A 262 39.57 -12.75 -18.68
CA ARG A 262 39.91 -14.15 -18.43
C ARG A 262 40.77 -14.76 -19.54
N GLY A 263 40.74 -14.20 -20.75
CA GLY A 263 41.58 -14.64 -21.87
C GLY A 263 43.03 -14.19 -21.74
N LYS A 264 43.30 -13.05 -21.07
CA LYS A 264 44.66 -12.53 -20.88
C LYS A 264 45.40 -13.18 -19.71
N GLU A 265 44.70 -13.46 -18.60
CA GLU A 265 45.31 -14.17 -17.46
C GLU A 265 45.70 -15.62 -17.82
N VAL A 266 44.91 -16.32 -18.64
CA VAL A 266 45.22 -17.69 -19.06
C VAL A 266 46.37 -17.75 -20.08
N LEU A 267 46.57 -16.69 -20.89
CA LEU A 267 47.70 -16.62 -21.82
C LEU A 267 49.02 -16.31 -21.10
N GLU A 268 49.02 -15.47 -20.06
CA GLU A 268 50.23 -15.19 -19.26
C GLU A 268 50.64 -16.38 -18.36
N GLU A 269 49.71 -17.21 -17.92
CA GLU A 269 50.00 -18.41 -17.12
C GLU A 269 50.60 -19.55 -17.97
N CYS A 270 50.26 -19.62 -19.27
CA CYS A 270 50.87 -20.58 -20.20
C CYS A 270 52.27 -20.18 -20.71
N GLU A 271 52.63 -18.89 -20.64
CA GLU A 271 53.93 -18.40 -21.14
C GLU A 271 55.04 -18.43 -20.08
N ASN A 272 54.69 -18.53 -18.79
CA ASN A 272 55.65 -18.53 -17.67
C ASN A 272 55.83 -19.92 -17.01
N GLY A 273 55.39 -20.98 -17.69
CA GLY A 273 55.35 -22.35 -17.17
C GLY A 273 56.28 -23.35 -17.86
N GLU A 274 57.46 -22.91 -18.34
CA GLU A 274 58.58 -23.79 -18.76
C GLU A 274 59.85 -23.51 -17.97
#